data_AF-A0A6G6Y079-F1
#
_entry.id   AF-A0A6G6Y079-F1
#
_cell.length_a   1.000
_cell.length_b   1.000
_cell.length_c   1.000
_cell.angle_alpha   90.00
_cell.angle_beta   90.00
_cell.angle_gamma   90.00
#
_symmetry.space_group_name_H-M   'P 1'
#
loop_
_entity.id
_entity.type
_entity.pdbx_description
1 polymer ?
#
loop_
_entity_poly.entity_id
_entity_poly.type
_entity_poly.pdbx_seq_one_letter_code
_entity_poly.pdbx_strand_id
1 'polypeptide(L)'
;MILASSLALAACSDQSFNATESVNITPPEPPAASPAPLDEFGALTPNPAPGGRMVDCSITNDYGARFADKCLFQADEDGSFALSLPDESPLVDEVVMIGVAITEPGVAEVRGLTTAGINSRWGTAQRLREDPACWAGDDFEICAR
;
A
#
# COMPACT_ATOMS: atom_id res chain seq x y z
N MET A 1 -52.07 56.39 -16.70
CA MET A 1 -50.65 56.44 -17.12
C MET A 1 -50.10 55.04 -17.00
N ILE A 2 -49.78 54.42 -18.14
CA ILE A 2 -49.22 53.08 -18.26
C ILE A 2 -47.70 53.25 -18.32
N LEU A 3 -46.95 52.55 -17.48
CA LEU A 3 -45.51 52.32 -17.69
C LEU A 3 -45.24 50.83 -17.50
N ALA A 4 -45.04 50.16 -18.64
CA ALA A 4 -44.45 48.85 -18.74
C ALA A 4 -42.96 48.93 -18.42
N SER A 5 -42.38 47.88 -17.85
CA SER A 5 -40.93 47.67 -17.86
C SER A 5 -40.62 46.18 -17.91
N SER A 6 -39.78 45.85 -18.88
CA SER A 6 -39.60 44.56 -19.51
C SER A 6 -38.68 43.63 -18.73
N LEU A 7 -38.91 42.32 -18.89
CA LEU A 7 -37.98 41.25 -18.54
C LEU A 7 -36.70 41.35 -19.39
N ALA A 8 -35.55 41.09 -18.78
CA ALA A 8 -34.31 40.75 -19.49
C ALA A 8 -33.92 39.31 -19.14
N LEU A 9 -34.08 38.40 -20.12
CA LEU A 9 -33.47 37.07 -20.08
C LEU A 9 -31.98 37.21 -20.41
N ALA A 10 -31.12 36.70 -19.53
CA ALA A 10 -29.71 36.51 -19.84
C ALA A 10 -29.57 35.31 -20.79
N ALA A 11 -29.01 35.56 -21.98
CA ALA A 11 -28.66 34.53 -22.94
C ALA A 11 -27.33 33.89 -22.53
N CYS A 12 -27.34 32.59 -22.23
CA CYS A 12 -26.12 31.79 -22.18
C CYS A 12 -25.70 31.46 -23.61
N SER A 13 -24.49 31.87 -24.00
CA SER A 13 -23.90 31.50 -25.27
C SER A 13 -23.53 30.01 -25.27
N ASP A 14 -24.07 29.28 -26.25
CA ASP A 14 -23.64 27.96 -26.70
C ASP A 14 -22.13 27.97 -27.01
N GLN A 15 -21.33 27.28 -26.20
CA GLN A 15 -20.04 26.77 -26.67
C GLN A 15 -20.26 25.37 -27.24
N SER A 16 -20.36 25.32 -28.56
CA SER A 16 -20.17 24.09 -29.34
C SER A 16 -18.77 23.53 -29.08
N PHE A 17 -18.68 22.48 -28.28
CA PHE A 17 -17.50 21.62 -28.23
C PHE A 17 -17.61 20.62 -29.39
N ASN A 18 -16.94 20.92 -30.49
CA ASN A 18 -16.72 19.97 -31.57
C ASN A 18 -15.23 19.84 -31.81
N ALA A 19 -14.61 18.87 -31.15
CA ALA A 19 -13.44 18.15 -31.67
C ALA A 19 -13.21 16.94 -30.79
N THR A 20 -13.51 15.78 -31.38
CA THR A 20 -12.96 14.48 -31.03
C THR A 20 -11.46 14.57 -30.80
N GLU A 21 -11.04 14.69 -29.55
CA GLU A 21 -9.68 14.38 -29.12
C GLU A 21 -9.79 13.20 -28.16
N SER A 22 -9.79 12.00 -28.74
CA SER A 22 -9.60 10.76 -28.00
C SER A 22 -8.21 10.79 -27.37
N VAL A 23 -8.14 11.20 -26.10
CA VAL A 23 -6.95 11.03 -25.28
C VAL A 23 -6.68 9.53 -25.19
N ASN A 24 -5.65 9.09 -25.91
CA ASN A 24 -5.17 7.72 -25.84
C ASN A 24 -4.44 7.53 -24.51
N ILE A 25 -5.20 7.28 -23.44
CA ILE A 25 -4.67 6.87 -22.14
C ILE A 25 -4.15 5.45 -22.30
N THR A 26 -2.91 5.30 -22.74
CA THR A 26 -2.19 4.04 -22.58
C THR A 26 -1.84 3.94 -21.10
N PRO A 27 -2.30 2.91 -20.37
CA PRO A 27 -1.85 2.66 -19.01
C PRO A 27 -0.31 2.63 -18.99
N PRO A 28 0.37 3.20 -17.99
CA PRO A 28 1.80 2.97 -17.86
C PRO A 28 2.05 1.46 -17.84
N GLU A 29 2.94 1.00 -18.70
CA GLU A 29 3.38 -0.39 -18.71
C GLU A 29 3.83 -0.73 -17.28
N PRO A 30 3.31 -1.81 -16.66
CA PRO A 30 3.81 -2.25 -15.36
C PRO A 30 5.32 -2.37 -15.46
N PRO A 31 6.10 -1.92 -14.46
CA PRO A 31 7.53 -2.18 -14.46
C PRO A 31 7.72 -3.67 -14.70
N ALA A 32 8.46 -4.02 -15.75
CA ALA A 32 8.67 -5.38 -16.16
C ALA A 32 9.07 -6.19 -14.92
N ALA A 33 8.20 -7.12 -14.51
CA ALA A 33 8.53 -8.06 -13.46
C ALA A 33 9.80 -8.77 -13.92
N SER A 34 10.91 -8.58 -13.18
CA SER A 34 12.13 -9.31 -13.50
C SER A 34 11.80 -10.80 -13.52
N PRO A 35 12.27 -11.54 -14.54
CA PRO A 35 12.03 -12.97 -14.60
C PRO A 35 12.57 -13.62 -13.33
N ALA A 36 11.78 -14.54 -12.76
CA ALA A 36 12.18 -15.27 -11.56
C ALA A 36 13.57 -15.91 -11.78
N PRO A 37 14.52 -15.76 -10.83
CA PRO A 37 15.83 -16.38 -10.97
C PRO A 37 15.68 -17.91 -11.03
N LEU A 38 16.24 -18.50 -12.09
CA LEU A 38 16.39 -19.94 -12.21
C LEU A 38 17.64 -20.36 -11.41
N ASP A 39 17.57 -21.48 -10.68
CA ASP A 39 18.76 -22.06 -10.07
C ASP A 39 19.69 -22.69 -11.14
N GLU A 40 20.84 -23.19 -10.70
CA GLU A 40 21.81 -23.91 -11.56
C GLU A 40 21.17 -25.12 -12.27
N PHE A 41 20.04 -25.63 -11.77
CA PHE A 41 19.31 -26.77 -12.30
C PHE A 41 18.10 -26.37 -13.18
N GLY A 42 17.92 -25.08 -13.45
CA GLY A 42 16.82 -24.56 -14.27
C GLY A 42 15.44 -24.71 -13.62
N ALA A 43 15.38 -24.96 -12.31
CA ALA A 43 14.14 -24.97 -11.56
C ALA A 43 13.74 -23.53 -11.21
N LEU A 44 12.42 -23.29 -11.20
CA LEU A 44 11.85 -22.10 -10.59
C LEU A 44 12.24 -22.13 -9.11
N THR A 45 13.13 -21.25 -8.69
CA THR A 45 13.31 -21.02 -7.26
C THR A 45 12.05 -20.35 -6.73
N PRO A 46 11.57 -20.67 -5.51
CA PRO A 46 10.57 -19.83 -4.86
C PRO A 46 11.19 -18.45 -4.77
N ASN A 47 10.70 -17.50 -5.57
CA ASN A 47 11.30 -16.19 -5.79
C ASN A 47 11.55 -15.51 -4.44
N PRO A 48 12.78 -15.53 -3.90
CA PRO A 48 13.11 -14.61 -2.84
C PRO A 48 13.42 -13.32 -3.58
N ALA A 49 12.60 -12.29 -3.43
CA ALA A 49 13.10 -10.97 -3.78
C ALA A 49 14.47 -10.82 -3.06
N PRO A 50 15.55 -10.47 -3.77
CA PRO A 50 16.87 -10.43 -3.15
C PRO A 50 16.88 -9.22 -2.21
N GLY A 51 16.71 -9.41 -0.90
CA GLY A 51 16.83 -8.28 0.03
C GLY A 51 16.28 -8.43 1.44
N GLY A 52 15.64 -9.56 1.77
CA GLY A 52 15.07 -9.74 3.10
C GLY A 52 16.07 -10.24 4.14
N ARG A 53 15.89 -9.87 5.41
CA ARG A 53 16.57 -10.48 6.56
C ARG A 53 15.56 -10.93 7.61
N MET A 54 15.87 -11.98 8.36
CA MET A 54 15.02 -12.41 9.48
C MET A 54 15.22 -11.46 10.67
N VAL A 55 14.13 -10.96 11.23
CA VAL A 55 14.10 -10.05 12.39
C VAL A 55 13.08 -10.54 13.41
N ASP A 56 13.13 -10.04 14.65
CA ASP A 56 12.08 -10.28 15.63
C ASP A 56 10.89 -9.36 15.33
N CYS A 57 9.72 -9.93 15.08
CA CYS A 57 8.53 -9.17 14.76
C CYS A 57 7.47 -9.33 15.86
N SER A 58 6.76 -8.24 16.14
CA SER A 58 5.58 -8.25 16.99
C SER A 58 4.47 -7.49 16.29
N ILE A 59 3.32 -8.14 16.08
CA ILE A 59 2.15 -7.52 15.46
C ILE A 59 0.97 -7.79 16.37
N THR A 60 0.25 -6.74 16.74
CA THR A 60 -0.96 -6.85 17.56
C THR A 60 -2.07 -5.99 16.99
N ASN A 61 -3.31 -6.43 17.17
CA ASN A 61 -4.48 -5.59 16.95
C ASN A 61 -5.47 -5.66 18.13
N ASP A 62 -6.40 -4.71 18.17
CA ASP A 62 -7.44 -4.63 19.20
C ASP A 62 -8.49 -5.75 19.11
N TYR A 63 -8.51 -6.49 17.99
CA TYR A 63 -9.36 -7.67 17.79
C TYR A 63 -8.82 -8.93 18.48
N GLY A 64 -7.65 -8.83 19.13
CA GLY A 64 -7.03 -9.91 19.90
C GLY A 64 -6.07 -10.79 19.10
N ALA A 65 -5.85 -10.49 17.82
CA ALA A 65 -4.87 -11.19 17.01
C ALA A 65 -3.45 -10.73 17.35
N ARG A 66 -2.52 -11.69 17.43
CA ARG A 66 -1.14 -11.44 17.85
C ARG A 66 -0.16 -12.35 17.12
N PHE A 67 0.92 -11.76 16.67
CA PHE A 67 2.11 -12.44 16.16
C PHE A 67 3.33 -11.99 16.96
N ALA A 68 4.18 -12.92 17.37
CA ALA A 68 5.41 -12.64 18.11
C ALA A 68 6.46 -13.73 17.84
N ASP A 69 7.08 -13.67 16.67
CA ASP A 69 8.14 -14.59 16.25
C ASP A 69 9.02 -13.94 15.16
N LYS A 70 9.94 -14.71 14.59
CA LYS A 70 10.77 -14.29 13.46
C LYS A 70 9.92 -14.07 12.21
N CYS A 71 10.13 -12.95 11.55
CA CYS A 71 9.57 -12.70 10.22
C CYS A 71 10.64 -12.16 9.25
N LEU A 72 10.36 -12.30 7.96
CA LEU A 72 11.19 -11.78 6.89
C LEU A 72 10.90 -10.28 6.73
N PHE A 73 11.89 -9.45 6.99
CA PHE A 73 11.86 -8.01 6.79
C PHE A 73 12.54 -7.65 5.47
N GLN A 74 11.83 -6.96 4.59
CA GLN A 74 12.32 -6.50 3.29
C GLN A 74 12.22 -4.98 3.24
N ALA A 75 13.36 -4.29 3.15
CA ALA A 75 13.39 -2.84 3.07
C ALA A 75 13.31 -2.35 1.61
N ASP A 76 12.61 -1.25 1.41
CA ASP A 76 12.63 -0.44 0.20
C ASP A 76 13.60 0.74 0.33
N GLU A 77 13.95 1.37 -0.80
CA GLU A 77 14.94 2.46 -0.86
C GLU A 77 14.52 3.75 -0.13
N ASP A 78 13.21 3.98 0.00
CA ASP A 78 12.61 5.15 0.67
C ASP A 78 12.45 4.97 2.19
N GLY A 79 12.87 3.83 2.72
CA GLY A 79 12.70 3.45 4.12
C GLY A 79 11.35 2.78 4.43
N SER A 80 10.49 2.61 3.42
CA SER A 80 9.34 1.69 3.49
C SER A 80 9.84 0.26 3.62
N PHE A 81 8.95 -0.63 4.07
CA PHE A 81 9.30 -2.04 4.20
C PHE A 81 8.09 -2.95 4.16
N ALA A 82 8.35 -4.24 3.91
CA ALA A 82 7.39 -5.31 4.00
C ALA A 82 7.81 -6.35 5.04
N LEU A 83 6.82 -6.93 5.73
CA LEU A 83 6.94 -8.07 6.62
C LEU A 83 6.18 -9.25 6.04
N SER A 84 6.76 -10.43 6.07
CA SER A 84 6.09 -11.69 5.71
C SER A 84 6.76 -12.88 6.41
N LEU A 85 6.19 -14.08 6.26
CA LEU A 85 6.89 -15.32 6.61
C LEU A 85 7.56 -15.92 5.37
N PRO A 86 8.73 -16.59 5.51
CA PRO A 86 9.44 -17.19 4.37
C PRO A 86 8.65 -18.27 3.62
N ASP A 87 7.70 -18.91 4.29
CA ASP A 87 6.82 -19.95 3.74
C ASP A 87 5.46 -19.41 3.30
N GLU A 88 5.30 -18.08 3.27
CA GLU A 88 4.07 -17.37 2.87
C GLU A 88 2.86 -17.71 3.74
N SER A 89 3.07 -18.33 4.91
CA SER A 89 2.00 -18.51 5.89
C SER A 89 1.56 -17.17 6.49
N PRO A 90 0.33 -17.08 7.02
CA PRO A 90 -0.17 -15.83 7.60
C PRO A 90 0.67 -15.38 8.81
N LEU A 91 1.01 -14.09 8.84
CA LEU A 91 1.58 -13.42 10.01
C LEU A 91 0.51 -13.33 11.12
N VAL A 92 -0.65 -12.80 10.77
CA VAL A 92 -1.75 -12.55 11.69
C VAL A 92 -3.08 -12.71 10.94
N ASP A 93 -4.03 -13.43 11.54
CA ASP A 93 -5.31 -13.78 10.90
C ASP A 93 -5.09 -14.36 9.49
N GLU A 94 -5.72 -13.79 8.46
CA GLU A 94 -5.48 -14.16 7.06
C GLU A 94 -4.38 -13.36 6.34
N VAL A 95 -3.64 -12.49 7.03
CA VAL A 95 -2.67 -11.58 6.42
C VAL A 95 -1.31 -12.23 6.24
N VAL A 96 -0.88 -12.41 4.99
CA VAL A 96 0.40 -13.05 4.61
C VAL A 96 1.55 -12.06 4.45
N MET A 97 1.22 -10.79 4.22
CA MET A 97 2.21 -9.73 4.09
C MET A 97 1.67 -8.42 4.65
N ILE A 98 2.50 -7.68 5.38
CA ILE A 98 2.21 -6.33 5.84
C ILE A 98 3.20 -5.38 5.15
N GLY A 99 2.68 -4.37 4.45
CA GLY A 99 3.46 -3.27 3.90
C GLY A 99 3.32 -2.03 4.77
N VAL A 100 4.45 -1.39 5.07
CA VAL A 100 4.54 -0.13 5.80
C VAL A 100 5.18 0.89 4.86
N ALA A 101 4.35 1.76 4.28
CA ALA A 101 4.78 2.76 3.31
C ALA A 101 5.03 4.11 4.01
N ILE A 102 6.27 4.58 4.05
CA ILE A 102 6.62 5.86 4.68
C ILE A 102 6.11 7.00 3.81
N THR A 103 5.21 7.82 4.35
CA THR A 103 4.63 8.95 3.62
C THR A 103 5.30 10.27 3.98
N GLU A 104 5.73 10.41 5.23
CA GLU A 104 6.44 11.56 5.78
C GLU A 104 7.36 11.12 6.94
N PRO A 105 8.31 11.95 7.40
CA PRO A 105 9.17 11.59 8.53
C PRO A 105 8.38 11.16 9.78
N GLY A 106 8.46 9.87 10.12
CA GLY A 106 7.78 9.28 11.28
C GLY A 106 6.30 8.92 11.06
N VAL A 107 5.80 9.02 9.83
CA VAL A 107 4.41 8.69 9.46
C VAL A 107 4.42 7.68 8.31
N ALA A 108 3.56 6.66 8.41
CA ALA A 108 3.42 5.64 7.39
C ALA A 108 1.94 5.29 7.13
N GLU A 109 1.66 4.74 5.96
CA GLU A 109 0.41 4.06 5.63
C GLU A 109 0.64 2.54 5.64
N VAL A 110 -0.21 1.82 6.39
CA VAL A 110 -0.09 0.37 6.59
C VAL A 110 -1.16 -0.36 5.80
N ARG A 111 -0.73 -1.42 5.10
CA ARG A 111 -1.60 -2.30 4.32
C ARG A 111 -1.27 -3.77 4.57
N GLY A 112 -2.28 -4.60 4.60
CA GLY A 112 -2.15 -6.06 4.64
C GLY A 112 -2.57 -6.69 3.32
N LEU A 113 -1.81 -7.69 2.87
CA LEU A 113 -2.24 -8.60 1.81
C LEU A 113 -2.75 -9.89 2.45
N THR A 114 -3.98 -10.29 2.14
CA THR A 114 -4.56 -11.53 2.66
C THR A 114 -4.22 -12.75 1.81
N THR A 115 -4.41 -13.95 2.35
CA THR A 115 -4.37 -15.22 1.61
C THR A 115 -5.30 -15.25 0.39
N ALA A 116 -6.38 -14.45 0.39
CA ALA A 116 -7.30 -14.30 -0.74
C ALA A 116 -6.83 -13.26 -1.77
N GLY A 117 -5.65 -12.67 -1.61
CA GLY A 117 -5.12 -11.62 -2.48
C GLY A 117 -5.78 -10.25 -2.28
N ILE A 118 -6.50 -10.05 -1.17
CA ILE A 118 -7.18 -8.78 -0.87
C ILE A 118 -6.15 -7.83 -0.24
N ASN A 119 -6.03 -6.63 -0.80
CA ASN A 119 -5.24 -5.55 -0.22
C ASN A 119 -6.12 -4.76 0.77
N SER A 120 -5.95 -5.04 2.06
CA SER A 120 -6.63 -4.36 3.15
C SER A 120 -5.85 -3.14 3.60
N ARG A 121 -6.51 -1.99 3.69
CA ARG A 121 -5.93 -0.77 4.24
C ARG A 121 -6.19 -0.76 5.74
N TRP A 122 -5.13 -0.83 6.54
CA TRP A 122 -5.24 -0.78 7.99
C TRP A 122 -5.32 0.68 8.45
N GLY A 123 -4.46 1.55 7.91
CA GLY A 123 -4.55 2.99 8.13
C GLY A 123 -3.18 3.63 8.34
N THR A 124 -3.21 4.86 8.84
CA THR A 124 -2.00 5.62 9.16
C THR A 124 -1.37 5.07 10.45
N ALA A 125 -0.03 5.01 10.49
CA ALA A 125 0.73 4.65 11.67
C ALA A 125 1.81 5.69 11.97
N GLN A 126 2.09 5.90 13.24
CA GLN A 126 3.17 6.77 13.72
C GLN A 126 4.31 5.94 14.28
N ARG A 127 5.54 6.33 13.94
CA ARG A 127 6.73 5.71 14.52
C ARG A 127 6.83 6.08 16.00
N LEU A 128 7.00 5.07 16.87
CA LEU A 128 7.17 5.32 18.30
C LEU A 128 8.53 5.96 18.58
N ARG A 129 8.58 6.91 19.53
CA ARG A 129 9.83 7.60 19.89
C ARG A 129 10.69 6.76 20.82
N GLU A 130 10.04 6.03 21.71
CA GLU A 130 10.62 5.13 22.70
C GLU A 130 11.18 3.85 22.08
N ASP A 131 10.55 3.34 21.01
CA ASP A 131 11.03 2.20 20.24
C ASP A 131 10.87 2.47 18.73
N PRO A 132 11.91 2.98 18.06
CA PRO A 132 11.86 3.28 16.63
C PRO A 132 11.68 2.04 15.73
N ALA A 133 11.76 0.82 16.27
CA ALA A 133 11.39 -0.38 15.53
C ALA A 133 9.88 -0.55 15.37
N CYS A 134 9.09 0.22 16.14
CA CYS A 134 7.64 0.07 16.24
C CYS A 134 6.87 1.22 15.57
N TRP A 135 5.71 0.86 15.03
CA TRP A 135 4.75 1.72 14.37
C TRP A 135 3.36 1.45 14.96
N ALA A 136 2.72 2.49 15.48
CA ALA A 136 1.41 2.40 16.10
C ALA A 136 0.34 3.07 15.22
N GLY A 137 -0.68 2.32 14.85
CA GLY A 137 -1.93 2.83 14.28
C GLY A 137 -3.00 3.02 15.36
N ASP A 138 -4.23 3.29 14.93
CA ASP A 138 -5.36 3.50 15.86
C ASP A 138 -5.75 2.22 16.62
N ASP A 139 -5.64 1.06 15.98
CA ASP A 139 -6.10 -0.25 16.46
C ASP A 139 -5.07 -1.37 16.26
N PHE A 140 -3.82 -1.02 15.91
CA PHE A 140 -2.73 -1.97 15.71
C PHE A 140 -1.36 -1.41 16.09
N GLU A 141 -0.42 -2.32 16.34
CA GLU A 141 1.01 -2.02 16.51
C GLU A 141 1.84 -3.04 15.74
N ILE A 142 2.90 -2.57 15.06
CA ILE A 142 3.84 -3.39 14.29
C ILE A 142 5.27 -3.02 14.71
N CYS A 143 6.04 -4.00 15.17
CA CYS A 143 7.45 -3.87 15.49
C CYS A 143 8.31 -4.82 14.67
N ALA A 144 9.49 -4.37 14.23
CA ALA A 144 10.47 -5.20 13.51
C ALA A 144 11.91 -4.88 13.99
N ARG A 145 12.55 -5.81 14.72
CA ARG A 145 13.82 -5.61 15.46
C ARG A 145 14.96 -6.49 14.95
#